data_AF-A0A6G5A078-F1
#
_entry.id   AF-A0A6G5A078-F1
#
_cell.length_a   1.000
_cell.length_b   1.000
_cell.length_c   1.000
_cell.angle_alpha   90.00
_cell.angle_beta   90.00
_cell.angle_gamma   90.00
#
_symmetry.space_group_name_H-M   'P 1'
#
loop_
_entity.id
_entity.type
_entity.pdbx_description
1 polymer ?
#
loop_
_entity_poly.entity_id
_entity_poly.type
_entity_poly.pdbx_seq_one_letter_code
_entity_poly.pdbx_strand_id
1 'polypeptide(L)'
;MEHLFFRSYLKDAWWYTVEYKGTFFNIYNKSRLPFDSVAIRSTRYHKKTTEVLHYKNENDTCAVFWVLSSTGYTLKPYYDLRMKDSYVKAKFSPRSDCWKEFKNVTERRKTKQIYYKSCQYAVNKKLREPTSTKLF
;
A
#
# COMPACT_ATOMS: atom_id res chain seq x y z
N MET A 1 -18.67 -5.61 -5.04
CA MET A 1 -19.09 -4.30 -4.51
C MET A 1 -17.92 -3.33 -4.68
N GLU A 2 -18.15 -2.12 -5.20
CA GLU A 2 -17.11 -1.09 -5.38
C GLU A 2 -17.06 -0.22 -4.11
N HIS A 3 -15.86 0.06 -3.61
CA HIS A 3 -15.63 0.91 -2.44
C HIS A 3 -14.72 2.08 -2.79
N LEU A 4 -15.04 3.25 -2.26
CA LEU A 4 -14.18 4.43 -2.35
C LEU A 4 -13.20 4.45 -1.18
N PHE A 5 -11.94 4.77 -1.46
CA PHE A 5 -10.94 5.04 -0.43
C PHE A 5 -9.92 6.07 -0.90
N PHE A 6 -9.27 6.72 0.06
CA PHE A 6 -8.24 7.73 -0.21
C PHE A 6 -6.85 7.17 0.08
N ARG A 7 -5.88 7.51 -0.77
CA ARG A 7 -4.45 7.27 -0.48
C ARG A 7 -3.66 8.55 -0.59
N SER A 8 -2.80 8.78 0.41
CA SER A 8 -1.86 9.89 0.43
C SER A 8 -0.48 9.44 -0.05
N TYR A 9 0.19 10.26 -0.85
CA TYR A 9 1.57 10.05 -1.27
C TYR A 9 2.36 11.36 -1.31
N LEU A 10 3.68 11.27 -1.14
CA LEU A 10 4.60 12.39 -1.21
C LEU A 10 5.22 12.47 -2.61
N LYS A 11 5.13 13.63 -3.26
CA LYS A 11 5.78 13.94 -4.54
C LYS A 11 6.27 15.39 -4.49
N ASP A 12 7.50 15.65 -4.92
CA ASP A 12 8.07 17.01 -4.98
C ASP A 12 7.97 17.78 -3.64
N ALA A 13 8.16 17.08 -2.50
CA ALA A 13 7.93 17.58 -1.13
C ALA A 13 6.48 17.94 -0.76
N TRP A 14 5.51 17.69 -1.65
CA TRP A 14 4.08 17.91 -1.41
C TRP A 14 3.34 16.60 -1.20
N TRP A 15 2.45 16.58 -0.21
CA TRP A 15 1.54 15.46 0.01
C TRP A 15 0.29 15.64 -0.85
N TYR A 16 0.00 14.63 -1.66
CA TYR A 16 -1.22 14.56 -2.46
C TYR A 16 -2.13 13.48 -1.89
N THR A 17 -3.43 13.74 -1.88
CA THR A 17 -4.45 12.74 -1.56
C THR A 17 -5.23 12.45 -2.83
N VAL A 18 -5.34 11.18 -3.20
CA VAL A 18 -6.08 10.75 -4.38
C VAL A 18 -7.15 9.76 -3.95
N GLU A 19 -8.34 9.97 -4.49
CA GLU A 19 -9.46 9.04 -4.38
C GLU A 19 -9.30 7.88 -5.36
N TYR A 20 -9.60 6.68 -4.88
CA TYR A 20 -9.55 5.45 -5.63
C TYR A 20 -10.84 4.66 -5.48
N LYS A 21 -11.19 3.95 -6.55
CA LYS A 21 -12.23 2.93 -6.57
C LYS A 21 -11.60 1.55 -6.45
N GLY A 22 -12.01 0.80 -5.44
CA GLY A 22 -11.58 -0.57 -5.18
C GLY A 22 -12.69 -1.58 -5.42
N THR A 23 -12.42 -2.62 -6.19
CA THR A 23 -13.26 -3.81 -6.28
C THR A 23 -12.52 -4.97 -5.62
N PHE A 24 -13.09 -5.51 -4.54
CA PHE A 24 -12.50 -6.63 -3.79
C PHE A 24 -13.00 -7.98 -4.33
N PHE A 25 -12.10 -8.96 -4.39
CA PHE A 25 -12.38 -10.31 -4.89
C PHE A 25 -11.38 -11.33 -4.33
N ASN A 26 -11.62 -12.62 -4.59
CA ASN A 26 -10.70 -13.70 -4.26
C ASN A 26 -10.05 -14.22 -5.54
N ILE A 27 -8.72 -14.27 -5.56
CA ILE A 27 -7.94 -14.95 -6.61
C ILE A 27 -7.69 -16.40 -6.20
N TYR A 28 -7.50 -16.67 -4.91
CA TYR A 28 -7.29 -18.01 -4.41
C TYR A 28 -8.60 -18.57 -3.82
N ASN A 29 -9.10 -19.66 -4.41
CA ASN A 29 -10.33 -20.36 -3.96
C ASN A 29 -10.28 -20.88 -2.50
N LYS A 30 -9.13 -20.80 -1.82
CA LYS A 30 -8.91 -21.30 -0.46
C LYS A 30 -8.64 -20.20 0.57
N SER A 31 -8.81 -18.92 0.21
CA SER A 31 -8.62 -17.83 1.16
C SER A 31 -9.63 -17.95 2.30
N ARG A 32 -9.15 -18.02 3.55
CA ARG A 32 -10.00 -17.90 4.75
C ARG A 32 -10.51 -16.46 4.97
N LEU A 33 -10.04 -15.51 4.16
CA LEU A 33 -10.44 -14.12 4.22
C LEU A 33 -11.64 -13.88 3.30
N PRO A 34 -12.50 -12.89 3.61
CA PRO A 34 -13.58 -12.50 2.73
C PRO A 34 -13.07 -12.14 1.32
N PHE A 35 -11.92 -11.48 1.25
CA PHE A 35 -11.23 -11.07 0.03
C PHE A 35 -9.70 -11.18 0.22
N ASP A 36 -8.99 -11.68 -0.79
CA ASP A 36 -7.52 -11.69 -0.83
C ASP A 36 -6.95 -10.66 -1.82
N SER A 37 -7.79 -10.03 -2.64
CA SER A 37 -7.36 -9.19 -3.75
C SER A 37 -8.24 -7.94 -3.91
N VAL A 38 -7.64 -6.88 -4.47
CA VAL A 38 -8.34 -5.65 -4.82
C VAL A 38 -7.87 -5.11 -6.17
N ALA A 39 -8.82 -4.82 -7.05
CA ALA A 39 -8.59 -4.06 -8.27
C ALA A 39 -8.87 -2.60 -7.99
N ILE A 40 -7.87 -1.76 -8.18
CA ILE A 40 -7.84 -0.35 -7.84
C ILE A 40 -7.79 0.46 -9.12
N ARG A 41 -8.66 1.45 -9.24
CA ARG A 41 -8.65 2.41 -10.35
C ARG A 41 -8.65 3.83 -9.78
N SER A 42 -7.76 4.67 -10.28
CA SER A 42 -7.81 6.09 -9.96
C SER A 42 -9.00 6.74 -10.67
N THR A 43 -9.71 7.63 -9.99
CA THR A 43 -10.78 8.42 -10.60
C THR A 43 -10.25 9.55 -11.48
N ARG A 44 -8.99 9.98 -11.27
CA ARG A 44 -8.36 11.11 -11.99
C ARG A 44 -7.34 10.70 -13.04
N TYR A 45 -6.74 9.50 -12.93
CA TYR A 45 -5.64 9.07 -13.79
C TYR A 45 -5.93 7.73 -14.47
N HIS A 46 -5.35 7.49 -15.65
CA HIS A 46 -5.34 6.18 -16.33
C HIS A 46 -4.42 5.15 -15.65
N LYS A 47 -4.47 5.08 -14.32
CA LYS A 47 -3.72 4.13 -13.50
C LYS A 47 -4.67 3.09 -12.96
N LYS A 48 -4.41 1.82 -13.31
CA LYS A 48 -5.10 0.66 -12.73
C LYS A 48 -4.06 -0.18 -12.00
N THR A 49 -4.38 -0.66 -10.82
CA THR A 49 -3.49 -1.50 -10.01
C THR A 49 -4.30 -2.67 -9.47
N THR A 50 -3.79 -3.89 -9.59
CA THR A 50 -4.30 -5.04 -8.83
C THR A 50 -3.34 -5.31 -7.69
N GLU A 51 -3.86 -5.45 -6.48
CA GLU A 51 -3.09 -5.83 -5.29
C GLU A 51 -3.64 -7.15 -4.77
N VAL A 52 -2.74 -8.08 -4.49
CA VAL A 52 -3.06 -9.42 -3.99
C VAL A 52 -2.31 -9.61 -2.68
N LEU A 53 -3.04 -9.96 -1.64
CA LEU A 53 -2.48 -10.28 -0.35
C LEU A 53 -1.71 -11.59 -0.46
N HIS A 54 -0.39 -11.51 -0.32
CA HIS A 54 0.49 -12.67 -0.36
C HIS A 54 0.67 -13.26 1.04
N TYR A 55 0.86 -12.39 2.03
CA TYR A 55 1.05 -12.77 3.43
C TYR A 55 0.53 -11.66 4.34
N LYS A 56 -0.02 -12.03 5.49
CA LYS A 56 -0.24 -11.11 6.62
C LYS A 56 0.12 -11.84 7.91
N ASN A 57 0.61 -11.10 8.89
CA ASN A 57 0.79 -11.67 10.21
C ASN A 57 -0.55 -11.82 10.95
N GLU A 58 -0.55 -12.58 12.03
CA GLU A 58 -1.76 -12.91 12.80
C GLU A 58 -2.47 -11.69 13.39
N ASN A 59 -1.70 -10.64 13.73
CA ASN A 59 -2.21 -9.42 14.35
C ASN A 59 -2.60 -8.31 13.34
N ASP A 60 -2.57 -8.60 12.04
CA ASP A 60 -2.84 -7.64 10.97
C ASP A 60 -2.02 -6.34 11.09
N THR A 61 -0.80 -6.42 11.62
CA THR A 61 0.10 -5.25 11.77
C THR A 61 1.06 -5.10 10.61
N CYS A 62 1.30 -6.17 9.84
CA CYS A 62 2.09 -6.14 8.63
C CYS A 62 1.53 -7.10 7.58
N ALA A 63 1.79 -6.78 6.31
CA ALA A 63 1.36 -7.59 5.19
C ALA A 63 2.27 -7.40 3.98
N VAL A 64 2.44 -8.47 3.21
CA VAL A 64 3.12 -8.51 1.93
C VAL A 64 2.10 -8.60 0.83
N PHE A 65 2.19 -7.70 -0.14
CA PHE A 65 1.29 -7.64 -1.29
C PHE A 65 2.07 -7.89 -2.57
N TRP A 66 1.54 -8.74 -3.45
CA TRP A 66 1.91 -8.70 -4.86
C TRP A 66 1.10 -7.61 -5.55
N VAL A 67 1.77 -6.74 -6.31
CA VAL A 67 1.16 -5.58 -6.93
C VAL A 67 1.44 -5.59 -8.42
N LEU A 68 0.39 -5.51 -9.22
CA LEU A 68 0.45 -5.33 -10.67
C LEU A 68 -0.13 -3.96 -11.02
N SER A 69 0.74 -2.97 -11.24
CA SER A 69 0.31 -1.62 -11.63
C SER A 69 0.47 -1.40 -13.12
N SER A 70 -0.51 -0.73 -13.73
CA SER A 70 -0.50 -0.29 -15.13
C SER A 70 -0.42 1.22 -15.20
N THR A 71 0.39 1.74 -16.12
CA THR A 71 0.40 3.15 -16.49
C THR A 71 0.49 3.23 -18.00
N GLY A 72 -0.62 3.60 -18.66
CA GLY A 72 -0.76 3.41 -20.11
C GLY A 72 -0.69 1.93 -20.49
N TYR A 73 0.18 1.58 -21.43
CA TYR A 73 0.40 0.20 -21.90
C TYR A 73 1.43 -0.58 -21.06
N THR A 74 2.12 0.06 -20.13
CA THR A 74 3.19 -0.57 -19.36
C THR A 74 2.66 -1.22 -18.09
N LEU A 75 2.87 -2.53 -17.95
CA LEU A 75 2.61 -3.29 -16.73
C LEU A 75 3.88 -3.40 -15.87
N LYS A 76 3.76 -3.12 -14.58
CA LYS A 76 4.86 -3.16 -13.61
C LYS A 76 4.48 -4.06 -12.43
N PRO A 77 4.95 -5.32 -12.40
CA PRO A 77 4.79 -6.19 -11.25
C PRO A 77 5.85 -5.89 -10.18
N TYR A 78 5.45 -5.78 -8.93
CA TYR A 78 6.35 -5.62 -7.79
C TYR A 78 5.71 -6.20 -6.51
N TYR A 79 6.47 -6.23 -5.42
CA TYR A 79 5.96 -6.59 -4.11
C TYR A 79 6.09 -5.40 -3.17
N ASP A 80 5.08 -5.18 -2.35
CA ASP A 80 5.09 -4.20 -1.27
C ASP A 80 5.09 -4.92 0.08
N LEU A 81 5.97 -4.51 0.99
CA LEU A 81 5.80 -4.75 2.42
C LEU A 81 5.15 -3.52 3.04
N ARG A 82 3.96 -3.69 3.62
CA ARG A 82 3.21 -2.63 4.29
C ARG A 82 3.06 -2.96 5.76
N MET A 83 3.18 -1.94 6.60
CA MET A 83 3.14 -2.08 8.06
C MET A 83 2.29 -0.96 8.65
N LYS A 84 1.55 -1.25 9.71
CA LYS A 84 0.91 -0.23 10.54
C LYS A 84 1.98 0.64 11.18
N ASP A 85 1.71 1.93 11.32
CA ASP A 85 2.64 2.89 11.95
C ASP A 85 3.01 2.48 13.39
N SER A 86 2.05 1.92 14.15
CA SER A 86 2.31 1.35 15.48
C SER A 86 3.39 0.27 15.46
N TYR A 87 3.42 -0.57 14.42
CA TYR A 87 4.42 -1.61 14.23
C TYR A 87 5.78 -1.03 13.83
N VAL A 88 5.81 -0.02 12.98
CA VAL A 88 7.05 0.68 12.60
C VAL A 88 7.68 1.36 13.82
N LYS A 89 6.87 1.98 14.69
CA LYS A 89 7.31 2.63 15.92
C LYS A 89 7.82 1.65 16.98
N ALA A 90 7.24 0.46 17.06
CA ALA A 90 7.63 -0.62 17.98
C ALA A 90 8.98 -1.29 17.63
N LYS A 91 9.78 -0.69 16.75
CA LYS A 91 11.06 -1.19 16.21
C LYS A 91 10.88 -2.41 15.31
N PHE A 92 10.45 -2.15 14.07
CA PHE A 92 10.57 -3.11 12.97
C PHE A 92 11.94 -3.81 12.99
N SER A 93 11.91 -5.13 12.86
CA SER A 93 13.11 -5.97 12.83
C SER A 93 13.18 -6.75 11.52
N PRO A 94 14.38 -6.86 10.90
CA PRO A 94 14.61 -7.80 9.79
C PRO A 94 14.35 -9.26 10.16
N ARG A 95 14.16 -9.58 11.45
CA ARG A 95 13.76 -10.92 11.90
C ARG A 95 12.24 -11.11 11.96
N SER A 96 11.45 -10.10 11.61
CA SER A 96 9.99 -10.22 11.55
C SER A 96 9.56 -11.22 10.49
N ASP A 97 8.44 -11.89 10.76
CA ASP A 97 7.74 -12.79 9.85
C ASP A 97 7.46 -12.14 8.49
N CYS A 98 6.88 -10.94 8.46
CA CYS A 98 6.60 -10.22 7.23
C CYS A 98 7.88 -9.85 6.44
N TRP A 99 8.99 -9.55 7.11
CA TRP A 99 10.25 -9.29 6.40
C TRP A 99 10.81 -10.58 5.78
N LYS A 100 10.74 -11.69 6.52
CA LYS A 100 11.15 -13.01 6.02
C LYS A 100 10.34 -13.39 4.77
N GLU A 101 9.01 -13.29 4.83
CA GLU A 101 8.13 -13.57 3.70
C GLU A 101 8.37 -12.61 2.53
N PHE A 102 8.55 -11.32 2.81
CA PHE A 102 8.90 -10.34 1.78
C PHE A 102 10.23 -10.67 1.09
N LYS A 103 11.26 -11.05 1.85
CA LYS A 103 12.56 -11.44 1.30
C LYS A 103 12.49 -12.75 0.50
N ASN A 104 11.68 -13.71 0.93
CA ASN A 104 11.44 -14.95 0.20
C ASN A 104 10.90 -14.67 -1.21
N VAL A 105 9.88 -13.82 -1.33
CA VAL A 105 9.28 -13.48 -2.65
C VAL A 105 10.07 -12.44 -3.45
N THR A 106 11.10 -11.81 -2.87
CA THR A 106 11.92 -10.77 -3.51
C THR A 106 13.40 -11.08 -3.56
N GLU A 107 13.82 -12.33 -3.33
CA GLU A 107 15.22 -12.72 -3.13
C GLU A 107 16.18 -12.16 -4.20
N ARG A 108 15.74 -12.09 -5.46
CA ARG A 108 16.52 -11.63 -6.62
C ARG A 108 16.15 -10.24 -7.13
N ARG A 109 15.37 -9.47 -6.36
CA ARG A 109 14.87 -8.14 -6.77
C ARG A 109 15.49 -7.07 -5.90
N LYS A 110 15.76 -5.89 -6.48
CA LYS A 110 16.19 -4.72 -5.71
C LYS A 110 15.07 -4.28 -4.78
N THR A 111 15.34 -4.24 -3.48
CA THR A 111 14.43 -3.70 -2.47
C THR A 111 14.69 -2.20 -2.30
N LYS A 112 13.62 -1.40 -2.23
CA LYS A 112 13.71 0.04 -1.93
C LYS A 112 12.85 0.36 -0.72
N GLN A 113 13.43 1.06 0.26
CA GLN A 113 12.66 1.63 1.37
C GLN A 113 11.93 2.88 0.89
N ILE A 114 10.61 2.93 1.13
CA ILE A 114 9.75 4.05 0.73
C ILE A 114 9.32 4.88 1.95
N TYR A 115 9.25 4.27 3.13
CA TYR A 115 8.78 4.92 4.35
C TYR A 115 9.92 5.15 5.35
N TYR A 116 10.02 6.37 5.87
CA TYR A 116 10.97 6.78 6.90
C TYR A 116 10.22 7.36 8.10
N LYS A 117 10.82 7.37 9.30
CA LYS A 117 10.19 7.94 10.51
C LYS A 117 9.72 9.39 10.33
N SER A 118 10.44 10.17 9.54
CA SER A 118 10.08 11.56 9.19
C SER A 118 8.79 11.66 8.35
N CYS A 119 8.41 10.61 7.62
CA CYS A 119 7.15 10.59 6.86
C CYS A 119 5.94 10.75 7.77
N GLN A 120 5.92 10.10 8.95
CA GLN A 120 4.80 10.22 9.88
C GLN A 120 4.62 11.64 10.40
N TYR A 121 5.73 12.32 10.70
CA TYR A 121 5.70 13.72 11.14
C TYR A 121 5.07 14.61 10.08
N ALA A 122 5.47 14.44 8.81
CA ALA A 122 4.94 15.21 7.71
C ALA A 122 3.43 14.96 7.47
N VAL A 123 2.98 13.70 7.57
CA VAL A 123 1.54 13.36 7.48
C VAL A 123 0.75 13.97 8.63
N ASN A 124 1.23 13.83 9.87
CA ASN A 124 0.55 14.36 11.05
C ASN A 124 0.46 15.89 11.03
N LYS A 125 1.50 16.59 10.56
CA LYS A 125 1.47 18.05 10.39
C LYS A 125 0.33 18.45 9.45
N LYS A 126 0.22 17.80 8.30
CA LYS A 126 -0.86 18.08 7.32
C LYS A 126 -2.26 17.76 7.85
N LEU A 127 -2.43 16.66 8.59
CA LEU A 127 -3.73 16.32 9.19
C LEU A 127 -4.15 17.27 10.32
N ARG A 128 -3.19 17.98 10.93
CA ARG A 128 -3.43 18.99 11.98
C ARG A 128 -3.61 20.40 11.42
N GLU A 129 -3.16 20.66 10.20
CA GLU A 129 -3.45 21.90 9.50
C GLU A 129 -4.94 21.88 9.13
N PRO A 130 -5.76 22.86 9.56
CA PRO A 130 -7.16 22.93 9.15
C PRO A 130 -7.18 22.94 7.62
N THR A 131 -7.95 22.03 7.05
CA THR A 131 -8.16 21.91 5.61
C THR A 131 -8.53 23.27 5.04
N SER A 132 -7.54 24.00 4.50
CA SER A 132 -7.81 24.95 3.45
C SER A 132 -8.17 24.09 2.24
N THR A 133 -9.45 23.78 2.16
CA THR A 133 -10.11 23.28 0.98
C THR A 133 -9.83 24.27 -0.15
N LYS A 134 -8.74 24.07 -0.87
CA LYS A 134 -8.63 24.53 -2.24
C LYS A 134 -8.96 23.33 -3.13
N LEU A 135 -10.28 23.20 -3.32
CA LEU A 135 -10.85 22.54 -4.48
C LEU A 135 -10.24 23.17 -5.73
N PHE A 136 -9.43 22.39 -6.45
CA PHE A 136 -9.18 22.54 -7.86
C PHE A 136 -9.29 21.16 -8.51
#